data_AF-A0A7S1FUG3-F1
#
_entry.id   AF-A0A7S1FUG3-F1
#
_cell.length_a   1.000
_cell.length_b   1.000
_cell.length_c   1.000
_cell.angle_alpha   90.00
_cell.angle_beta   90.00
_cell.angle_gamma   90.00
#
_symmetry.space_group_name_H-M   'P 1'
#
loop_
_entity.id
_entity.type
_entity.pdbx_description
1 polymer ?
#
loop_
_entity_poly.entity_id
_entity_poly.type
_entity_poly.pdbx_seq_one_letter_code
_entity_poly.pdbx_strand_id
1 'polypeptide(L)'
;MDGLLRKFYGAYYYASNMALVLLGGYGLDDLQNMAVRHFSDVPPRPKCEPPHDLGGDPVPPAVPVSDSDSETDSSPSSSNFLPPFCPARSLRRLYRIVPVDNRHVITIIYPLPPQYPHWRSKPTNVLAHLLGHEAAGSILAHLKARGLATGCSVEGDDATSSTHSLFTVSFTLSENGVLRWTECVDAVYLYLGMLRSHFETEGTLPLRIYEELREVSEMSYKFAEADHA
;
A
#
# COMPACT_ATOMS: atom_id res chain seq x y z
N MET A 1 22.45 -14.64 -23.04
CA MET A 1 21.42 -14.49 -21.98
C MET A 1 21.68 -15.40 -20.78
N ASP A 2 22.27 -16.58 -20.96
CA ASP A 2 22.54 -17.58 -19.89
C ASP A 2 23.34 -17.11 -18.66
N GLY A 3 24.16 -16.06 -18.78
CA GLY A 3 24.94 -15.52 -17.66
C GLY A 3 24.13 -14.63 -16.71
N LEU A 4 23.12 -13.92 -17.20
CA LEU A 4 22.35 -12.97 -16.40
C LEU A 4 21.44 -13.68 -15.39
N LEU A 5 20.74 -14.72 -15.84
CA LEU A 5 19.84 -15.49 -14.97
C LEU A 5 20.63 -16.19 -13.84
N ARG A 6 21.81 -16.74 -14.15
CA ARG A 6 22.67 -17.37 -13.13
C ARG A 6 23.20 -16.36 -12.12
N LYS A 7 23.58 -15.16 -12.56
CA LYS A 7 23.99 -14.06 -11.66
C LYS A 7 22.84 -13.60 -10.77
N PHE A 8 21.64 -13.42 -11.34
CA PHE A 8 20.44 -13.05 -10.58
C PHE A 8 20.09 -14.11 -9.53
N TYR A 9 20.07 -15.39 -9.92
CA TYR A 9 19.86 -16.50 -9.00
C TYR A 9 20.92 -16.52 -7.89
N GLY A 10 22.20 -16.39 -8.24
CA GLY A 10 23.28 -16.35 -7.26
C GLY A 10 23.21 -15.17 -6.28
N ALA A 11 22.64 -14.04 -6.70
CA ALA A 11 22.52 -12.84 -5.87
C ALA A 11 21.30 -12.86 -4.94
N TYR A 12 20.13 -13.31 -5.42
CA TYR A 12 18.86 -13.10 -4.72
C TYR A 12 18.22 -14.37 -4.14
N TYR A 13 18.64 -15.57 -4.56
CA TYR A 13 18.07 -16.84 -4.09
C TYR A 13 18.93 -17.47 -2.97
N TYR A 14 18.71 -17.01 -1.74
CA TYR A 14 19.34 -17.54 -0.52
C TYR A 14 18.34 -17.58 0.65
N ALA A 15 18.57 -18.45 1.63
CA ALA A 15 17.58 -18.82 2.65
C ALA A 15 17.12 -17.64 3.52
N SER A 16 18.02 -16.72 3.92
CA SER A 16 17.64 -15.54 4.71
C SER A 16 16.77 -14.51 3.97
N ASN A 17 16.53 -14.70 2.66
CA ASN A 17 15.62 -13.89 1.85
C ASN A 17 14.40 -14.69 1.36
N MET A 18 14.12 -15.82 2.00
CA MET A 18 13.02 -16.71 1.65
C MET A 18 12.12 -16.95 2.86
N ALA A 19 10.82 -17.18 2.60
CA ALA A 19 9.87 -17.73 3.54
C ALA A 19 9.22 -18.97 2.90
N LEU A 20 8.95 -20.00 3.71
CA LEU A 20 8.34 -21.26 3.26
C LEU A 20 7.07 -21.52 4.07
N VAL A 21 5.98 -21.87 3.40
CA VAL A 21 4.74 -22.34 4.02
C VAL A 21 4.42 -23.72 3.47
N LEU A 22 4.18 -24.69 4.36
CA LEU A 22 3.75 -26.04 4.02
C LEU A 22 2.35 -26.27 4.58
N LEU A 23 1.40 -26.61 3.72
CA LEU A 23 0.03 -26.95 4.07
C LEU A 23 -0.26 -28.39 3.63
N GLY A 24 -0.69 -29.24 4.55
CA GLY A 24 -1.05 -30.62 4.25
C GLY A 24 -1.62 -31.36 5.45
N GLY A 25 -2.31 -32.47 5.21
CA GLY A 25 -2.94 -33.31 6.25
C GLY A 25 -1.96 -34.16 7.07
N TYR A 26 -0.72 -33.71 7.24
CA TYR A 26 0.33 -34.39 8.00
C TYR A 26 0.51 -33.72 9.37
N GLY A 27 1.16 -34.42 10.32
CA GLY A 27 1.52 -33.81 11.60
C GLY A 27 2.54 -32.68 11.44
N LEU A 28 2.60 -31.74 12.40
CA LEU A 28 3.57 -30.65 12.37
C LEU A 28 5.02 -31.17 12.32
N ASP A 29 5.32 -32.26 13.01
CA ASP A 29 6.65 -32.90 12.99
C ASP A 29 6.99 -33.45 11.60
N ASP A 30 6.01 -34.04 10.89
CA ASP A 30 6.19 -34.55 9.53
C ASP A 30 6.44 -33.39 8.56
N LEU A 31 5.64 -32.31 8.66
CA LEU A 31 5.81 -31.11 7.85
C LEU A 31 7.18 -30.45 8.11
N GLN A 32 7.61 -30.38 9.37
CA GLN A 32 8.93 -29.89 9.73
C GLN A 32 10.04 -30.77 9.16
N ASN A 33 9.92 -32.10 9.27
CA ASN A 33 10.88 -33.04 8.70
C ASN A 33 10.97 -32.91 7.18
N MET A 34 9.83 -32.69 6.51
CA MET A 34 9.80 -32.41 5.07
C MET A 34 10.51 -31.09 4.74
N ALA A 35 10.24 -30.03 5.50
CA ALA A 35 10.92 -28.73 5.33
C ALA A 35 12.44 -28.87 5.45
N VAL A 36 12.91 -29.52 6.52
CA VAL A 36 14.35 -29.76 6.74
C VAL A 36 14.93 -30.61 5.61
N ARG A 37 14.29 -31.73 5.26
CA ARG A 37 14.78 -32.67 4.26
C ARG A 37 14.96 -32.03 2.88
N HIS A 38 14.05 -31.14 2.49
CA HIS A 38 14.00 -30.59 1.14
C HIS A 38 14.62 -29.20 1.00
N PHE A 39 14.71 -28.41 2.07
CA PHE A 39 15.11 -27.01 1.99
C PHE A 39 16.34 -26.63 2.83
N SER A 40 16.88 -27.54 3.65
CA SER A 40 18.09 -27.24 4.47
C SER A 40 19.35 -26.98 3.64
N ASP A 41 19.43 -27.50 2.42
CA ASP A 41 20.57 -27.30 1.51
C ASP A 41 20.58 -25.92 0.83
N VAL A 42 19.56 -25.08 1.04
CA VAL A 42 19.54 -23.72 0.49
C VAL A 42 20.57 -22.86 1.24
N PRO A 43 21.52 -22.20 0.54
CA PRO A 43 22.57 -21.43 1.18
C PRO A 43 22.00 -20.25 1.97
N PRO A 44 22.52 -19.92 3.16
CA PRO A 44 21.96 -18.86 4.01
C PRO A 44 22.27 -17.44 3.50
N ARG A 45 23.23 -17.27 2.59
CA ARG A 45 23.69 -15.97 2.08
C ARG A 45 23.82 -16.01 0.55
N PRO A 46 23.85 -14.83 -0.12
CA PRO A 46 24.10 -14.75 -1.55
C PRO A 46 25.38 -15.50 -1.97
N LYS A 47 25.34 -16.16 -3.13
CA LYS A 47 26.51 -16.80 -3.76
C LYS A 47 27.42 -15.80 -4.47
N CYS A 48 26.85 -14.68 -4.91
CA CYS A 48 27.53 -13.60 -5.63
C CYS A 48 26.94 -12.26 -5.19
N GLU A 49 27.70 -11.17 -5.36
CA GLU A 49 27.16 -9.83 -5.15
C GLU A 49 26.03 -9.52 -6.14
N PRO A 50 25.00 -8.78 -5.69
CA PRO A 50 23.95 -8.32 -6.60
C PRO A 50 24.56 -7.46 -7.71
N PRO A 51 24.17 -7.67 -8.98
CA PRO A 51 24.72 -6.89 -10.07
C PRO A 51 24.42 -5.40 -9.87
N HIS A 52 25.46 -4.56 -9.86
CA HIS A 52 25.30 -3.10 -9.79
C HIS A 52 24.61 -2.50 -11.04
N ASP A 53 24.61 -3.23 -12.16
CA ASP A 53 24.20 -2.73 -13.49
C ASP A 53 22.85 -3.26 -13.99
N LEU A 54 22.01 -3.88 -13.14
CA LEU A 54 20.73 -4.43 -13.62
C LEU A 54 19.65 -3.39 -13.94
N GLY A 55 19.96 -2.08 -13.90
CA GLY A 55 19.01 -1.00 -14.26
C GLY A 55 17.70 -0.99 -13.46
N GLY A 56 17.61 -1.87 -12.47
CA GLY A 56 16.52 -2.06 -11.54
C GLY A 56 17.12 -1.89 -10.16
N ASP A 57 16.43 -1.08 -9.36
CA ASP A 57 16.83 -0.68 -8.03
C ASP A 57 17.25 -1.89 -7.17
N PRO A 58 18.36 -1.79 -6.41
CA PRO A 58 18.71 -2.79 -5.40
C PRO A 58 17.50 -3.07 -4.53
N VAL A 59 16.99 -4.31 -4.56
CA VAL A 59 15.99 -4.78 -3.59
C VAL A 59 16.64 -4.61 -2.22
N PRO A 60 16.11 -3.75 -1.33
CA PRO A 60 16.67 -3.62 0.00
C PRO A 60 16.62 -4.99 0.67
N PRO A 61 17.64 -5.34 1.49
CA PRO A 61 17.63 -6.62 2.18
C PRO A 61 16.30 -6.76 2.92
N ALA A 62 15.66 -7.93 2.80
CA ALA A 62 14.46 -8.25 3.56
C ALA A 62 14.70 -7.84 5.02
N VAL A 63 13.91 -6.88 5.50
CA VAL A 63 13.97 -6.46 6.89
C VAL A 63 13.69 -7.71 7.71
N PRO A 64 14.62 -8.20 8.56
CA PRO A 64 14.30 -9.32 9.42
C PRO A 64 13.12 -8.91 10.28
N VAL A 65 12.07 -9.72 10.26
CA VAL A 65 10.93 -9.58 11.18
C VAL A 65 11.49 -9.89 12.57
N SER A 66 11.96 -8.86 13.27
CA SER A 66 12.41 -8.98 14.65
C SER A 66 11.22 -8.74 15.57
N ASP A 67 10.82 -9.77 16.32
CA ASP A 67 9.85 -9.70 17.42
C ASP A 67 10.44 -8.96 18.64
N SER A 68 10.95 -7.74 18.44
CA SER A 68 11.56 -6.95 19.51
C SER A 68 11.26 -5.47 19.32
N ASP A 69 10.45 -4.92 20.22
CA ASP A 69 10.14 -3.50 20.34
C ASP A 69 11.40 -2.71 20.75
N SER A 70 12.30 -2.45 19.81
CA SER A 70 13.35 -1.45 19.98
C SER A 70 13.40 -0.51 18.78
N GLU A 71 12.86 0.69 19.01
CA GLU A 71 12.96 1.85 18.12
C GLU A 71 14.43 2.20 17.87
N THR A 72 14.99 1.72 16.76
CA THR A 72 16.12 2.39 16.09
C THR A 72 15.83 2.42 14.61
N ASP A 73 15.00 3.40 14.23
CA ASP A 73 14.70 3.77 12.87
C ASP A 73 15.99 4.19 12.16
N SER A 74 16.53 3.27 11.37
CA SER A 74 17.54 3.58 10.36
C SER A 74 16.99 3.10 9.03
N SER A 75 15.99 3.84 8.54
CA SER A 75 15.64 3.91 7.12
C SER A 75 16.92 3.82 6.26
N PRO A 76 16.98 2.97 5.22
CA PRO A 76 18.20 2.73 4.47
C PRO A 76 18.61 4.02 3.74
N SER A 77 19.55 4.75 4.32
CA SER A 77 20.19 5.91 3.71
C SER A 77 21.16 5.43 2.63
N SER A 78 20.60 4.95 1.52
CA SER A 78 21.37 4.74 0.32
C SER A 78 21.40 6.08 -0.43
N SER A 79 22.53 6.77 -0.31
CA SER A 79 22.83 8.13 -0.77
C SER A 79 22.69 8.38 -2.28
N ASN A 80 22.19 7.41 -3.06
CA ASN A 80 22.01 7.49 -4.51
C ASN A 80 20.55 7.35 -4.98
N PHE A 81 19.58 7.18 -4.07
CA PHE A 81 18.17 7.03 -4.47
C PHE A 81 17.46 8.38 -4.46
N LEU A 82 17.12 8.86 -5.65
CA LEU A 82 16.14 9.92 -5.77
C LEU A 82 14.75 9.31 -5.53
N PRO A 83 13.92 9.87 -4.64
CA PRO A 83 12.59 9.34 -4.42
C PRO A 83 11.81 9.37 -5.75
N PRO A 84 11.01 8.33 -6.05
CA PRO A 84 10.26 8.26 -7.30
C PRO A 84 9.36 9.49 -7.48
N PHE A 85 8.88 10.03 -6.37
CA PHE A 85 8.18 11.30 -6.29
C PHE A 85 9.05 12.39 -5.67
N CYS A 86 9.31 13.47 -6.41
CA CYS A 86 10.02 14.62 -5.88
C CYS A 86 9.40 15.94 -6.35
N PRO A 87 9.42 17.01 -5.52
CA PRO A 87 8.82 18.30 -5.86
C PRO A 87 9.30 18.87 -7.20
N ALA A 88 10.58 18.70 -7.52
CA ALA A 88 11.18 19.26 -8.73
C ALA A 88 10.72 18.56 -10.02
N ARG A 89 10.28 17.29 -9.96
CA ARG A 89 10.02 16.47 -11.15
C ARG A 89 8.56 16.07 -11.31
N SER A 90 7.93 15.57 -10.25
CA SER A 90 6.69 14.80 -10.39
C SER A 90 5.50 15.27 -9.54
N LEU A 91 5.73 16.07 -8.49
CA LEU A 91 4.62 16.61 -7.68
C LEU A 91 3.99 17.86 -8.31
N ARG A 92 2.74 18.16 -7.91
CA ARG A 92 1.96 19.31 -8.40
C ARG A 92 1.80 19.33 -9.92
N ARG A 93 1.67 18.14 -10.51
CA ARG A 93 1.43 17.93 -11.95
C ARG A 93 0.00 17.50 -12.19
N LEU A 94 -0.55 17.96 -13.31
CA LEU A 94 -1.83 17.48 -13.86
C LEU A 94 -1.52 16.66 -15.11
N TYR A 95 -1.90 15.39 -15.10
CA TYR A 95 -1.78 14.51 -16.26
C TYR A 95 -3.14 14.33 -16.90
N ARG A 96 -3.23 14.56 -18.21
CA ARG A 96 -4.42 14.30 -19.02
C ARG A 96 -4.14 13.09 -19.88
N ILE A 97 -4.92 12.03 -19.70
CA ILE A 97 -4.69 10.73 -20.32
C ILE A 97 -5.91 10.40 -21.17
N VAL A 98 -5.68 9.98 -22.41
CA VAL A 98 -6.73 9.42 -23.28
C VAL A 98 -6.81 7.92 -22.96
N PRO A 99 -7.88 7.45 -22.31
CA PRO A 99 -8.01 6.04 -21.99
C PRO A 99 -8.32 5.23 -23.26
N VAL A 100 -7.92 3.96 -23.26
CA VAL A 100 -8.28 3.02 -24.33
C VAL A 100 -9.74 2.58 -24.18
N ASP A 101 -10.23 2.50 -22.94
CA ASP A 101 -11.57 2.09 -22.58
C ASP A 101 -12.47 3.30 -22.27
N ASN A 102 -13.79 3.13 -22.31
CA ASN A 102 -14.75 4.20 -22.07
C ASN A 102 -14.91 4.48 -20.57
N ARG A 103 -13.98 5.26 -20.01
CA ARG A 103 -13.99 5.65 -18.60
C ARG A 103 -13.61 7.11 -18.42
N HIS A 104 -14.31 7.77 -17.51
CA HIS A 104 -13.98 9.11 -17.05
C HIS A 104 -13.62 9.04 -15.57
N VAL A 105 -12.35 9.27 -15.26
CA VAL A 105 -11.83 9.16 -13.89
C VAL A 105 -10.94 10.36 -13.60
N ILE A 106 -11.12 10.96 -12.43
CA ILE A 106 -10.11 11.84 -11.83
C ILE A 106 -9.46 11.09 -10.68
N THR A 107 -8.13 11.13 -10.65
CA THR A 107 -7.32 10.45 -9.63
C THR A 107 -6.37 11.45 -9.00
N ILE A 108 -6.38 11.53 -7.67
CA ILE A 108 -5.50 12.36 -6.85
C ILE A 108 -4.57 11.40 -6.09
N ILE A 109 -3.27 11.56 -6.29
CA ILE A 109 -2.25 10.66 -5.72
C ILE A 109 -1.37 11.44 -4.76
N TYR A 110 -1.28 10.95 -3.53
CA TYR A 110 -0.39 11.45 -2.49
C TYR A 110 0.71 10.42 -2.24
N PRO A 111 1.97 10.71 -2.56
CA PRO A 111 3.07 9.87 -2.13
C PRO A 111 3.30 10.05 -0.64
N LEU A 112 3.35 8.93 0.08
CA LEU A 112 3.58 8.85 1.52
C LEU A 112 4.88 8.07 1.81
N PRO A 113 5.48 8.25 2.99
CA PRO A 113 6.47 7.31 3.51
C PRO A 113 5.90 5.89 3.60
N PRO A 114 6.75 4.84 3.69
CA PRO A 114 6.29 3.47 3.90
C PRO A 114 5.29 3.36 5.06
N GLN A 115 4.13 2.75 4.82
CA GLN A 115 3.07 2.62 5.83
C GLN A 115 3.10 1.30 6.60
N TYR A 116 3.86 0.30 6.13
CA TYR A 116 4.02 -1.00 6.78
C TYR A 116 4.37 -0.93 8.29
N PRO A 117 5.25 -0.01 8.77
CA PRO A 117 5.51 0.11 10.21
C PRO A 117 4.26 0.41 11.06
N HIS A 118 3.23 0.99 10.44
CA HIS A 118 1.96 1.34 11.09
C HIS A 118 0.87 0.28 10.90
N TRP A 119 1.24 -0.99 10.64
CA TRP A 119 0.29 -2.07 10.39
C TRP A 119 -0.76 -2.29 11.50
N ARG A 120 -0.44 -1.90 12.74
CA ARG A 120 -1.38 -2.00 13.88
C ARG A 120 -2.40 -0.87 13.90
N SER A 121 -1.98 0.37 13.66
CA SER A 121 -2.85 1.55 13.71
C SER A 121 -3.55 1.85 12.39
N LYS A 122 -3.00 1.37 11.26
CA LYS A 122 -3.54 1.50 9.90
C LYS A 122 -4.12 2.90 9.59
N PRO A 123 -3.31 3.97 9.74
CA PRO A 123 -3.80 5.35 9.63
C PRO A 123 -4.41 5.66 8.26
N THR A 124 -3.83 5.10 7.20
CA THR A 124 -4.34 5.21 5.83
C THR A 124 -5.73 4.59 5.67
N ASN A 125 -6.04 3.51 6.36
CA ASN A 125 -7.34 2.84 6.25
C ASN A 125 -8.46 3.69 6.87
N VAL A 126 -8.16 4.36 7.99
CA VAL A 126 -9.10 5.32 8.61
C VAL A 126 -9.36 6.50 7.66
N LEU A 127 -8.32 7.07 7.07
CA LEU A 127 -8.45 8.18 6.11
C LEU A 127 -9.19 7.74 4.85
N ALA A 128 -8.89 6.55 4.32
CA ALA A 128 -9.56 5.99 3.16
C ALA A 128 -11.05 5.76 3.43
N HIS A 129 -11.41 5.25 4.61
CA HIS A 129 -12.79 5.07 5.01
C HIS A 129 -13.56 6.41 5.08
N LEU A 130 -12.96 7.45 5.67
CA LEU A 130 -13.59 8.78 5.78
C LEU A 130 -13.79 9.44 4.41
N LEU A 131 -12.76 9.43 3.56
CA LEU A 131 -12.81 10.05 2.23
C LEU A 131 -13.66 9.26 1.22
N GLY A 132 -13.65 7.93 1.35
CA GLY A 132 -14.38 6.99 0.49
C GLY A 132 -15.79 6.68 0.96
N HIS A 133 -16.25 7.27 2.06
CA HIS A 133 -17.58 7.01 2.60
C HIS A 133 -18.69 7.38 1.58
N GLU A 134 -19.78 6.62 1.55
CA GLU A 134 -20.86 6.81 0.57
C GLU A 134 -22.19 7.32 1.18
N ALA A 135 -22.27 7.48 2.50
CA ALA A 135 -23.52 7.94 3.12
C ALA A 135 -23.78 9.44 2.91
N ALA A 136 -24.94 9.91 3.40
CA ALA A 136 -25.31 11.32 3.38
C ALA A 136 -24.22 12.20 4.04
N GLY A 137 -23.91 13.34 3.42
CA GLY A 137 -22.85 14.24 3.86
C GLY A 137 -21.44 13.87 3.38
N SER A 138 -21.26 12.73 2.72
CA SER A 138 -19.97 12.35 2.10
C SER A 138 -19.63 13.19 0.86
N ILE A 139 -18.35 13.15 0.46
CA ILE A 139 -17.88 13.75 -0.79
C ILE A 139 -18.64 13.17 -1.98
N LEU A 140 -18.78 11.84 -2.03
CA LEU A 140 -19.49 11.19 -3.14
C LEU A 140 -20.96 11.59 -3.19
N ALA A 141 -21.66 11.65 -2.05
CA ALA A 141 -23.05 12.09 -2.00
C ALA A 141 -23.21 13.54 -2.51
N HIS A 142 -22.29 14.44 -2.13
CA HIS A 142 -22.27 15.83 -2.60
C HIS A 142 -22.03 15.93 -4.12
N LEU A 143 -21.09 15.15 -4.66
CA LEU A 143 -20.79 15.13 -6.09
C LEU A 143 -21.91 14.47 -6.92
N LYS A 144 -22.55 13.41 -6.40
CA LYS A 144 -23.72 12.77 -7.01
C LYS A 144 -24.90 13.74 -7.10
N ALA A 145 -25.19 14.50 -6.03
CA ALA A 145 -26.28 15.48 -6.02
C ALA A 145 -26.12 16.60 -7.06
N ARG A 146 -24.86 16.93 -7.42
CA ARG A 146 -24.55 17.90 -8.48
C ARG A 146 -24.42 17.28 -9.88
N GLY A 147 -24.62 15.97 -10.00
CA GLY A 147 -24.46 15.24 -11.25
C GLY A 147 -23.02 15.19 -11.76
N LEU A 148 -22.01 15.28 -10.87
CA LEU A 148 -20.59 15.34 -11.23
C LEU A 148 -19.90 13.96 -11.19
N ALA A 149 -20.27 13.08 -10.26
CA ALA A 149 -19.62 11.78 -10.09
C ALA A 149 -20.65 10.67 -9.84
N THR A 150 -20.28 9.43 -10.17
CA THR A 150 -21.11 8.23 -10.00
C THR A 150 -20.53 7.23 -8.99
N GLY A 151 -19.22 7.26 -8.77
CA GLY A 151 -18.52 6.38 -7.83
C GLY A 151 -17.27 7.01 -7.25
N CYS A 152 -16.77 6.42 -6.16
CA CYS A 152 -15.52 6.78 -5.48
C CYS A 152 -14.73 5.51 -5.18
N SER A 153 -13.40 5.55 -5.31
CA SER A 153 -12.50 4.58 -4.70
C SER A 153 -11.39 5.32 -3.98
N VAL A 154 -11.15 4.96 -2.72
CA VAL A 154 -10.03 5.50 -1.95
C VAL A 154 -9.22 4.35 -1.40
N GLU A 155 -7.94 4.36 -1.74
CA GLU A 155 -7.03 3.27 -1.45
C GLU A 155 -5.77 3.86 -0.81
N GLY A 156 -5.48 3.41 0.41
CA GLY A 156 -4.14 3.52 0.98
C GLY A 156 -3.35 2.29 0.57
N ASP A 157 -2.15 2.50 0.07
CA ASP A 157 -1.27 1.40 -0.30
C ASP A 157 -0.86 0.59 0.94
N ASP A 158 -1.45 -0.59 1.08
CA ASP A 158 -1.09 -1.62 2.07
C ASP A 158 0.13 -2.44 1.60
N ALA A 159 0.74 -2.10 0.46
CA ALA A 159 1.90 -2.83 -0.04
C ALA A 159 3.10 -2.72 0.91
N THR A 160 3.87 -3.80 0.94
CA THR A 160 5.14 -3.94 1.69
C THR A 160 6.30 -3.19 1.04
N SER A 161 6.01 -2.18 0.21
CA SER A 161 7.05 -1.35 -0.40
C SER A 161 7.85 -0.67 0.71
N SER A 162 9.14 -1.00 0.75
CA SER A 162 10.08 -0.51 1.76
C SER A 162 10.55 0.91 1.49
N THR A 163 10.14 1.53 0.37
CA THR A 163 10.65 2.84 -0.06
C THR A 163 9.60 3.94 0.00
N HIS A 164 8.35 3.64 -0.36
CA HIS A 164 7.24 4.60 -0.39
C HIS A 164 5.90 3.86 -0.48
N SER A 165 4.84 4.54 -0.09
CA SER A 165 3.45 4.11 -0.27
C SER A 165 2.68 5.18 -1.06
N LEU A 166 1.62 4.78 -1.75
CA LEU A 166 0.71 5.72 -2.44
C LEU A 166 -0.65 5.78 -1.74
N PHE A 167 -1.18 6.97 -1.52
CA PHE A 167 -2.56 7.16 -1.11
C PHE A 167 -3.33 7.77 -2.27
N THR A 168 -4.36 7.07 -2.74
CA THR A 168 -5.04 7.36 -4.00
C THR A 168 -6.52 7.61 -3.75
N VAL A 169 -7.00 8.77 -4.19
CA VAL A 169 -8.42 9.14 -4.16
C VAL A 169 -8.90 9.26 -5.60
N SER A 170 -9.87 8.44 -5.99
CA SER A 170 -10.40 8.40 -7.36
C SER A 170 -11.91 8.57 -7.40
N PHE A 171 -12.41 9.32 -8.36
CA PHE A 171 -13.84 9.43 -8.64
C PHE A 171 -14.14 9.05 -10.08
N THR A 172 -15.19 8.25 -10.27
CA THR A 172 -15.78 8.00 -11.59
C THR A 172 -16.68 9.19 -11.92
N LEU A 173 -16.32 9.92 -12.97
CA LEU A 173 -16.98 11.16 -13.37
C LEU A 173 -18.12 10.91 -14.36
N SER A 174 -19.17 11.72 -14.27
CA SER A 174 -20.14 11.86 -15.37
C SER A 174 -19.55 12.71 -16.50
N GLU A 175 -20.22 12.82 -17.64
CA GLU A 175 -19.84 13.76 -18.70
C GLU A 175 -19.77 15.21 -18.19
N ASN A 176 -20.71 15.62 -17.34
CA ASN A 176 -20.69 16.93 -16.68
C ASN A 176 -19.52 17.05 -15.69
N GLY A 177 -19.21 15.96 -14.98
CA GLY A 177 -18.05 15.85 -14.10
C GLY A 177 -16.72 16.10 -14.81
N VAL A 178 -16.56 15.60 -16.04
CA VAL A 178 -15.35 15.83 -16.84
C VAL A 178 -15.15 17.32 -17.14
N LEU A 179 -16.24 18.03 -17.47
CA LEU A 179 -16.17 19.47 -17.75
C LEU A 179 -15.85 20.31 -16.50
N ARG A 180 -16.22 19.81 -15.31
CA ARG A 180 -16.12 20.50 -14.02
C ARG A 180 -15.25 19.74 -13.01
N TRP A 181 -14.23 19.02 -13.49
CA TRP A 181 -13.40 18.13 -12.68
C TRP A 181 -12.71 18.85 -11.51
N THR A 182 -12.44 20.15 -11.64
CA THR A 182 -11.87 20.98 -10.57
C THR A 182 -12.76 21.01 -9.33
N GLU A 183 -14.08 21.00 -9.48
CA GLU A 183 -15.01 20.97 -8.34
C GLU A 183 -14.93 19.66 -7.55
N CYS A 184 -14.61 18.56 -8.22
CA CYS A 184 -14.34 17.29 -7.55
C CYS A 184 -13.08 17.38 -6.69
N VAL A 185 -12.03 17.99 -7.23
CA VAL A 185 -10.77 18.22 -6.50
C VAL A 185 -10.99 19.19 -5.33
N ASP A 186 -11.74 20.27 -5.53
CA ASP A 186 -12.09 21.22 -4.48
C ASP A 186 -12.88 20.53 -3.35
N ALA A 187 -13.85 19.67 -3.68
CA ALA A 187 -14.60 18.93 -2.68
C ALA A 187 -13.71 18.04 -1.81
N VAL A 188 -12.70 17.40 -2.39
CA VAL A 188 -11.71 16.61 -1.63
C VAL A 188 -10.91 17.48 -0.69
N TYR A 189 -10.36 18.61 -1.16
CA TYR A 189 -9.55 19.49 -0.32
C TYR A 189 -10.36 20.23 0.75
N LEU A 190 -11.62 20.56 0.47
CA LEU A 190 -12.55 21.10 1.47
C LEU A 190 -12.80 20.08 2.59
N TYR A 191 -13.04 18.82 2.23
CA TYR A 191 -13.23 17.76 3.21
C TYR A 191 -11.95 17.49 4.03
N LEU A 192 -10.78 17.46 3.40
CA LEU A 192 -9.49 17.39 4.11
C LEU A 192 -9.29 18.57 5.06
N GLY A 193 -9.73 19.77 4.67
CA GLY A 193 -9.76 20.95 5.53
C GLY A 193 -10.64 20.75 6.77
N MET A 194 -11.84 20.18 6.59
CA MET A 194 -12.73 19.85 7.71
C MET A 194 -12.10 18.84 8.66
N LEU A 195 -11.49 17.76 8.13
CA LEU A 195 -10.80 16.76 8.94
C LEU A 195 -9.63 17.38 9.73
N ARG A 196 -8.87 18.26 9.09
CA ARG A 196 -7.77 18.97 9.72
C ARG A 196 -8.26 19.87 10.85
N SER A 197 -9.30 20.66 10.63
CA SER A 197 -9.87 21.53 11.68
C SER A 197 -10.43 20.74 12.86
N HIS A 198 -11.05 19.58 12.61
CA HIS A 198 -11.46 18.66 13.67
C HIS A 198 -10.25 18.15 14.46
N PHE A 199 -9.20 17.69 13.76
CA PHE A 199 -7.97 17.19 14.40
C PHE A 199 -7.29 18.26 15.24
N GLU A 200 -7.22 19.51 14.76
CA GLU A 200 -6.64 20.63 15.51
C GLU A 200 -7.44 20.98 16.77
N THR A 201 -8.76 20.70 16.79
CA THR A 201 -9.65 20.98 17.94
C THR A 201 -9.64 19.85 18.96
N GLU A 202 -9.77 18.61 18.50
CA GLU A 202 -9.95 17.42 19.35
C GLU A 202 -8.63 16.68 19.64
N GLY A 203 -7.55 17.01 18.93
CA GLY A 203 -6.24 16.33 19.02
C GLY A 203 -6.21 14.93 18.40
N THR A 204 -7.31 14.47 17.82
CA THR A 204 -7.43 13.16 17.17
C THR A 204 -8.44 13.19 16.03
N LEU A 205 -8.30 12.23 15.10
CA LEU A 205 -9.40 11.85 14.22
C LEU A 205 -10.52 11.18 15.05
N PRO A 206 -11.76 11.12 14.54
CA PRO A 206 -12.87 10.50 15.26
C PRO A 206 -12.56 9.05 15.68
N LEU A 207 -12.27 8.83 16.97
CA LEU A 207 -11.81 7.53 17.49
C LEU A 207 -12.82 6.42 17.25
N ARG A 208 -14.12 6.77 17.33
CA ARG A 208 -15.23 5.87 17.02
C ARG A 208 -15.09 5.19 15.66
N ILE A 209 -14.61 5.89 14.63
CA ILE A 209 -14.46 5.32 13.28
C ILE A 209 -13.36 4.25 13.26
N TYR A 210 -12.26 4.49 13.98
CA TYR A 210 -11.22 3.48 14.14
C TYR A 210 -11.73 2.25 14.89
N GLU A 211 -12.52 2.44 15.95
CA GLU A 211 -13.13 1.35 16.71
C GLU A 211 -14.09 0.52 15.86
N GLU A 212 -14.96 1.17 15.09
CA GLU A 212 -15.89 0.50 14.15
C GLU A 212 -15.12 -0.32 13.09
N LEU A 213 -14.07 0.26 12.47
CA LEU A 213 -13.23 -0.46 11.51
C LEU A 213 -12.50 -1.65 12.14
N ARG A 214 -12.04 -1.51 13.38
CA ARG A 214 -11.41 -2.60 14.13
C ARG A 214 -12.38 -3.74 14.39
N GLU A 215 -13.60 -3.44 14.82
CA GLU A 215 -14.64 -4.43 15.08
C GLU A 215 -15.04 -5.19 13.80
N VAL A 216 -15.22 -4.48 12.69
CA VAL A 216 -15.51 -5.11 11.38
C VAL A 216 -14.35 -6.01 10.94
N SER A 217 -13.11 -5.56 11.12
CA SER A 217 -11.92 -6.35 10.78
C SER A 217 -11.81 -7.60 11.66
N GLU A 218 -12.09 -7.47 12.96
CA GLU A 218 -12.07 -8.58 13.91
C GLU A 218 -13.16 -9.62 13.60
N MET A 219 -14.37 -9.16 13.24
CA MET A 219 -15.45 -10.01 12.77
C MET A 219 -15.05 -10.77 11.51
N SER A 220 -14.50 -10.05 10.52
CA SER A 220 -14.07 -10.64 9.24
C SER A 220 -12.99 -11.70 9.44
N TYR A 221 -12.07 -11.48 10.37
CA TYR A 221 -11.05 -12.46 10.72
C TYR A 221 -11.62 -13.69 11.44
N LYS A 222 -12.51 -13.49 12.43
CA LYS A 222 -13.12 -14.60 13.21
C LYS A 222 -14.00 -15.52 12.36
N PHE A 223 -14.68 -14.96 11.38
CA PHE A 223 -15.61 -15.67 10.50
C PHE A 223 -15.06 -15.86 9.08
N ALA A 224 -13.73 -15.76 8.91
CA ALA A 224 -13.09 -16.08 7.65
C ALA A 224 -13.41 -17.53 7.28
N GLU A 225 -13.98 -17.74 6.09
CA GLU A 225 -14.23 -19.08 5.58
C GLU A 225 -12.88 -19.79 5.38
N ALA A 226 -12.83 -21.08 5.71
CA ALA A 226 -11.67 -21.87 5.36
C ALA A 226 -11.61 -21.97 3.83
N ASP A 227 -10.51 -21.51 3.23
CA ASP A 227 -10.25 -21.75 1.81
C ASP A 227 -10.37 -23.26 1.56
N HIS A 228 -11.38 -23.65 0.79
CA HIS A 228 -11.54 -25.03 0.32
C HIS A 228 -10.42 -25.31 -0.68
N ALA A 229 -9.28 -25.78 -0.17
CA ALA A 229 -8.15 -26.27 -0.97
C ALA A 229 -8.42 -27.66 -1.55
#